data_AF-A0A256JFP2-F1
#
_entry.id   AF-A0A256JFP2-F1
#
_cell.length_a   1.000
_cell.length_b   1.000
_cell.length_c   1.000
_cell.angle_alpha   90.00
_cell.angle_beta   90.00
_cell.angle_gamma   90.00
#
_symmetry.space_group_name_H-M   'P 1'
#
loop_
_entity.id
_entity.type
_entity.pdbx_description
1 polymer ?
#
loop_
_entity_poly.entity_id
_entity_poly.type
_entity_poly.pdbx_seq_one_letter_code
_entity_poly.pdbx_strand_id
1 'polypeptide(L)'
;MLGDGSVVAATGNGFYRTDDGDRWYRLDTDFRDFWANYFRESVVHDGRLYASANRWGPEAPAGVTLSAAAGDPAFDAVADPLPAADPAFAISWAVVDGALVGGTMRVDEDGFAPEASAPLIRREGDEWILGAELPAGVTSLST
;
A
#
# COMPACT_ATOMS: atom_id res chain seq x y z
N MET A 1 6.27 5.84 -13.67
CA MET A 1 6.48 4.97 -14.85
C MET A 1 7.23 3.73 -14.38
N LEU A 2 6.74 2.56 -14.77
CA LEU A 2 7.40 1.27 -14.62
C LEU A 2 8.49 1.14 -15.70
N GLY A 3 9.33 0.12 -15.58
CA GLY A 3 10.50 -0.06 -16.47
C GLY A 3 10.17 -0.24 -17.96
N ASP A 4 8.92 -0.56 -18.29
CA ASP A 4 8.39 -0.72 -19.65
C ASP A 4 7.67 0.54 -20.19
N GLY A 5 7.64 1.64 -19.42
CA GLY A 5 6.95 2.88 -19.78
C GLY A 5 5.49 2.94 -19.29
N SER A 6 4.92 1.85 -18.79
CA SER A 6 3.58 1.86 -18.20
C SER A 6 3.52 2.67 -16.91
N VAL A 7 2.34 3.05 -16.46
CA VAL A 7 2.11 3.81 -15.22
C VAL A 7 1.04 3.11 -14.40
N VAL A 8 1.22 3.12 -13.08
CA VAL A 8 0.21 2.67 -12.13
C VAL A 8 -0.32 3.83 -11.30
N ALA A 9 -1.57 3.73 -10.88
CA ALA A 9 -2.23 4.68 -10.02
C ALA A 9 -2.90 3.93 -8.85
N ALA A 10 -2.34 4.12 -7.66
CA ALA A 10 -3.02 3.85 -6.39
C ALA A 10 -4.04 4.96 -6.13
N THR A 11 -5.31 4.57 -6.07
CA THR A 11 -6.41 5.50 -5.86
C THR A 11 -7.23 5.06 -4.65
N GLY A 12 -7.90 6.02 -4.02
CA GLY A 12 -8.80 5.71 -2.89
C GLY A 12 -9.96 4.77 -3.24
N ASN A 13 -10.10 4.32 -4.50
CA ASN A 13 -11.12 3.37 -4.94
C ASN A 13 -10.61 2.30 -5.93
N GLY A 14 -9.32 1.97 -5.89
CA GLY A 14 -8.74 0.88 -6.67
C GLY A 14 -7.31 1.12 -7.12
N PHE A 15 -6.72 0.08 -7.70
CA PHE A 15 -5.37 0.11 -8.26
C PHE A 15 -5.44 -0.04 -9.77
N TYR A 16 -4.85 0.89 -10.51
CA TYR A 16 -5.01 0.96 -11.96
C TYR A 16 -3.66 0.99 -12.68
N ARG A 17 -3.63 0.50 -13.92
CA ARG A 17 -2.50 0.57 -14.84
C ARG A 17 -2.91 1.20 -16.16
N THR A 18 -1.99 1.92 -16.78
CA THR A 18 -2.06 2.33 -18.18
C THR A 18 -0.73 2.06 -18.86
N ASP A 19 -0.76 1.64 -20.12
CA ASP A 19 0.44 1.44 -20.94
C ASP A 19 0.75 2.66 -21.83
N ASP A 20 -0.27 3.47 -22.13
CA ASP A 20 -0.21 4.56 -23.10
C ASP A 20 -0.78 5.90 -22.59
N GLY A 21 -1.43 5.91 -21.42
CA GLY A 21 -2.11 7.06 -20.83
C GLY A 21 -3.56 7.25 -21.26
N ASP A 22 -3.99 6.60 -22.34
CA ASP A 22 -5.33 6.77 -22.92
C ASP A 22 -6.37 5.84 -22.28
N ARG A 23 -5.93 4.66 -21.81
CA ARG A 23 -6.80 3.66 -21.19
C ARG A 23 -6.24 3.17 -19.86
N TRP A 24 -7.13 3.00 -18.89
CA TRP A 24 -6.79 2.51 -17.56
C TRP A 24 -7.49 1.20 -17.27
N TYR A 25 -6.71 0.20 -16.87
CA TYR A 25 -7.16 -1.13 -16.49
C TYR A 25 -7.08 -1.26 -14.98
N ARG A 26 -8.13 -1.78 -14.36
CA ARG A 26 -8.14 -2.07 -12.93
C ARG A 26 -7.31 -3.35 -12.70
N LEU A 27 -6.35 -3.27 -11.78
CA LEU A 27 -5.40 -4.34 -11.43
C LEU A 27 -5.80 -5.08 -10.15
N ASP A 28 -6.49 -4.42 -9.24
CA ASP A 28 -7.10 -5.11 -8.10
C ASP A 28 -8.35 -5.88 -8.56
N THR A 29 -8.86 -6.72 -7.66
CA THR A 29 -10.03 -7.56 -7.88
C THR A 29 -11.31 -6.73 -8.00
N ASP A 30 -12.35 -7.34 -8.60
CA ASP A 30 -13.64 -6.69 -8.86
C ASP A 30 -14.28 -6.21 -7.54
N PHE A 31 -14.88 -5.01 -7.57
CA PHE A 31 -15.59 -4.39 -6.42
C PHE A 31 -16.63 -5.31 -5.78
N ARG A 32 -17.14 -6.31 -6.52
CA ARG A 32 -18.12 -7.29 -6.05
C ARG A 32 -17.50 -8.43 -5.23
N ASP A 33 -16.21 -8.70 -5.43
CA ASP A 33 -15.48 -9.82 -4.85
C ASP A 33 -14.41 -9.35 -3.85
N PHE A 34 -14.14 -8.04 -3.76
CA PHE A 34 -13.03 -7.53 -2.96
C PHE A 34 -13.36 -6.47 -1.92
N TRP A 35 -12.66 -6.67 -0.81
CA TRP A 35 -12.83 -6.00 0.45
C TRP A 35 -11.71 -4.94 0.61
N ALA A 36 -10.59 -4.97 -0.12
CA ALA A 36 -9.55 -3.91 -0.06
C ALA A 36 -9.67 -2.87 -1.18
N ASN A 37 -10.21 -1.70 -0.88
CA ASN A 37 -10.57 -0.68 -1.88
C ASN A 37 -9.77 0.61 -1.76
N TYR A 38 -9.07 0.85 -0.65
CA TYR A 38 -8.45 2.14 -0.38
C TYR A 38 -6.94 2.13 -0.57
N PHE A 39 -6.48 2.38 -1.80
CA PHE A 39 -5.07 2.52 -2.13
C PHE A 39 -4.67 4.01 -2.08
N ARG A 40 -3.57 4.35 -1.42
CA ARG A 40 -3.12 5.75 -1.32
C ARG A 40 -1.87 6.03 -2.13
N GLU A 41 -0.95 5.09 -2.15
CA GLU A 41 0.33 5.26 -2.83
C GLU A 41 0.90 3.92 -3.28
N SER A 42 1.74 3.98 -4.30
CA SER A 42 2.51 2.87 -4.84
C SER A 42 3.96 3.29 -5.12
N VAL A 43 4.90 2.36 -4.97
CA VAL A 43 6.32 2.61 -5.15
C VAL A 43 6.99 1.40 -5.80
N VAL A 44 7.98 1.64 -6.66
CA VAL A 44 8.86 0.59 -7.17
C VAL A 44 10.15 0.59 -6.37
N HIS A 45 10.53 -0.57 -5.85
CA HIS A 45 11.78 -0.77 -5.12
C HIS A 45 12.28 -2.19 -5.38
N ASP A 46 13.58 -2.34 -5.64
CA ASP A 46 14.23 -3.63 -5.91
C ASP A 46 13.50 -4.53 -6.92
N GLY A 47 13.03 -3.93 -8.01
CA GLY A 47 12.35 -4.64 -9.11
C GLY A 47 10.93 -5.12 -8.76
N ARG A 48 10.37 -4.71 -7.61
CA ARG A 48 9.01 -5.02 -7.18
C ARG A 48 8.18 -3.76 -7.12
N LEU A 49 6.90 -3.89 -7.45
CA LEU A 49 5.89 -2.87 -7.26
C LEU A 49 5.20 -3.13 -5.92
N TYR A 50 5.22 -2.14 -5.06
CA TYR A 50 4.55 -2.16 -3.76
C TYR A 50 3.35 -1.21 -3.77
N ALA A 51 2.28 -1.64 -3.14
CA ALA A 51 1.13 -0.82 -2.80
C ALA A 51 0.61 -1.23 -1.42
N SER A 52 -0.31 -0.47 -0.86
CA SER A 52 -1.03 -0.86 0.35
C SER A 52 -2.48 -0.45 0.24
N ALA A 53 -3.33 -1.25 0.87
CA ALA A 53 -4.76 -1.00 0.95
C ALA A 53 -5.29 -1.33 2.34
N ASN A 54 -6.42 -0.73 2.69
CA ASN A 54 -7.23 -1.22 3.79
C ASN A 54 -8.29 -2.19 3.27
N ARG A 55 -8.36 -3.41 3.84
CA ARG A 55 -9.52 -4.31 3.67
C ARG A 55 -10.69 -3.80 4.51
N TRP A 56 -11.89 -3.91 3.97
CA TRP A 56 -13.19 -3.54 4.50
C TRP A 56 -14.02 -4.80 4.36
N GLY A 57 -14.18 -5.58 5.43
CA GLY A 57 -14.98 -6.81 5.43
C GLY A 57 -15.39 -7.35 6.79
N PRO A 58 -16.06 -8.52 6.89
CA PRO A 58 -16.57 -9.07 8.13
C PRO A 58 -15.45 -9.39 9.10
N GLU A 59 -14.23 -9.57 8.59
CA GLU A 59 -13.01 -9.83 9.35
C GLU A 59 -12.33 -8.52 9.80
N ALA A 60 -13.14 -7.50 10.14
CA ALA A 60 -12.73 -6.15 10.55
C ALA A 60 -11.86 -5.41 9.51
N PRO A 61 -11.69 -4.08 9.63
CA PRO A 61 -10.67 -3.40 8.85
C PRO A 61 -9.30 -4.03 9.10
N ALA A 62 -8.59 -4.33 8.03
CA ALA A 62 -7.24 -4.89 8.10
C ALA A 62 -6.39 -4.31 6.98
N GLY A 63 -5.37 -3.55 7.35
CA GLY A 63 -4.42 -3.05 6.38
C GLY A 63 -3.51 -4.14 5.86
N VAL A 64 -3.19 -4.04 4.57
CA VAL A 64 -2.33 -4.99 3.87
C VAL A 64 -1.31 -4.26 3.04
N THR A 65 -0.14 -4.85 2.94
CA THR A 65 0.82 -4.50 1.89
C THR A 65 0.66 -5.51 0.75
N LEU A 66 0.81 -5.03 -0.47
CA LEU A 66 0.66 -5.80 -1.69
C LEU A 66 1.94 -5.63 -2.49
N SER A 67 2.55 -6.73 -2.93
CA SER A 67 3.73 -6.66 -3.77
C SER A 67 3.75 -7.71 -4.88
N ALA A 68 4.14 -7.26 -6.07
CA ALA A 68 4.36 -8.12 -7.24
C ALA A 68 5.67 -7.71 -7.94
N ALA A 69 6.12 -8.49 -8.91
CA ALA A 69 7.19 -8.05 -9.79
C ALA A 69 6.77 -6.75 -10.51
N ALA A 70 7.65 -5.76 -10.63
CA ALA A 70 7.30 -4.46 -11.21
C ALA A 70 6.90 -4.53 -12.69
N GLY A 71 7.30 -5.59 -13.39
CA GLY A 71 6.91 -5.86 -14.78
C GLY A 71 5.67 -6.75 -14.94
N ASP A 72 5.01 -7.15 -13.85
CA ASP A 72 3.82 -7.97 -13.92
C ASP A 72 2.61 -7.16 -14.43
N PRO A 73 2.04 -7.49 -15.60
CA PRO A 73 0.89 -6.77 -16.14
C PRO A 73 -0.41 -7.04 -15.38
N ALA A 74 -0.52 -8.15 -14.67
CA ALA A 74 -1.71 -8.54 -13.92
C ALA A 74 -1.66 -8.08 -12.45
N PHE A 75 -0.47 -7.72 -11.95
CA PHE A 75 -0.24 -7.45 -10.53
C PHE A 75 -0.72 -8.61 -9.65
N ASP A 76 -0.23 -9.82 -9.92
CA ASP A 76 -0.47 -11.03 -9.11
C ASP A 76 0.29 -10.90 -7.79
N ALA A 77 -0.29 -10.09 -6.90
CA ALA A 77 0.38 -9.60 -5.72
C ALA A 77 0.31 -10.59 -4.56
N VAL A 78 1.45 -10.76 -3.89
CA VAL A 78 1.48 -11.32 -2.55
C VAL A 78 0.91 -10.26 -1.60
N ALA A 79 -0.03 -10.68 -0.75
CA ALA A 79 -0.65 -9.83 0.26
C ALA A 79 -0.10 -10.18 1.65
N ASP A 80 0.71 -9.30 2.22
CA ASP A 80 1.25 -9.46 3.56
C ASP A 80 0.47 -8.57 4.56
N PRO A 81 0.03 -9.12 5.71
CA PRO A 81 -0.55 -8.31 6.77
C PRO A 81 0.50 -7.33 7.31
N LEU A 82 0.06 -6.15 7.75
CA LEU A 82 0.95 -5.28 8.51
C LEU A 82 1.20 -5.87 9.91
N PRO A 83 2.43 -5.81 10.44
CA PRO A 83 2.77 -6.35 11.76
C PRO A 83 2.26 -5.48 12.94
N ALA A 84 1.25 -4.64 12.71
CA ALA A 84 0.73 -3.69 13.69
C ALA A 84 -0.31 -4.36 14.61
N ALA A 85 -0.29 -4.00 15.91
CA ALA A 85 -1.26 -4.51 16.88
C ALA A 85 -2.68 -3.99 16.63
N ASP A 86 -2.79 -2.71 16.28
CA ASP A 86 -4.02 -2.08 15.83
C ASP A 86 -4.04 -2.06 14.29
N PRO A 87 -5.21 -2.22 13.64
CA PRO A 87 -5.28 -2.16 12.18
C PRO A 87 -4.71 -0.84 11.64
N ALA A 88 -3.79 -0.96 10.69
CA ALA A 88 -3.20 0.18 10.00
C ALA A 88 -2.76 -0.26 8.60
N PHE A 89 -2.67 0.67 7.66
CA PHE A 89 -2.15 0.42 6.31
C PHE A 89 -1.23 1.55 5.87
N ALA A 90 -0.30 1.27 4.95
CA ALA A 90 0.62 2.28 4.47
C ALA A 90 -0.08 3.27 3.53
N ILE A 91 0.15 4.55 3.77
CA ILE A 91 -0.41 5.67 2.99
C ILE A 91 0.67 6.52 2.35
N SER A 92 1.93 6.27 2.70
CA SER A 92 3.11 6.91 2.12
C SER A 92 4.30 5.94 2.16
N TRP A 93 5.25 6.11 1.26
CA TRP A 93 6.41 5.27 1.05
C TRP A 93 7.65 6.13 0.86
N ALA A 94 8.78 5.67 1.38
CA ALA A 94 10.10 6.27 1.12
C ALA A 94 11.18 5.19 1.14
N VAL A 95 12.37 5.50 0.64
CA VAL A 95 13.53 4.60 0.71
C VAL A 95 14.61 5.25 1.58
N VAL A 96 14.88 4.66 2.74
CA VAL A 96 15.88 5.14 3.72
C VAL A 96 17.01 4.13 3.78
N ASP A 97 18.25 4.56 3.51
CA ASP A 97 19.44 3.69 3.55
C ASP A 97 19.27 2.39 2.73
N GLY A 98 18.59 2.48 1.60
CA GLY A 98 18.29 1.35 0.71
C GLY A 98 17.14 0.45 1.19
N ALA A 99 16.49 0.74 2.31
CA ALA A 99 15.33 0.00 2.79
C ALA A 99 14.03 0.76 2.48
N LEU A 100 13.03 0.04 1.97
CA LEU A 100 11.68 0.57 1.80
C LEU A 100 11.00 0.76 3.18
N VAL A 101 10.47 1.95 3.43
CA VAL A 101 9.69 2.29 4.62
C VAL A 101 8.30 2.78 4.23
N GLY A 102 7.31 2.48 5.06
CA GLY A 102 5.92 2.88 4.88
C GLY A 102 5.42 3.70 6.06
N GLY A 103 4.89 4.89 5.78
CA GLY A 103 4.15 5.69 6.75
C GLY A 103 2.72 5.23 6.78
N THR A 104 2.21 4.84 7.95
CA THR A 104 0.90 4.20 8.07
C THR A 104 -0.16 5.12 8.67
N MET A 105 -1.42 4.75 8.45
CA MET A 105 -2.58 5.37 9.07
C MET A 105 -3.40 4.28 9.75
N ARG A 106 -3.82 4.56 10.99
CA ARG A 106 -4.66 3.67 11.79
C ARG A 106 -6.07 3.58 11.21
N VAL A 107 -6.69 2.43 11.39
CA VAL A 107 -8.09 2.16 11.09
C VAL A 107 -8.73 1.53 12.33
N ASP A 108 -9.91 2.02 12.69
CA ASP A 108 -10.71 1.51 13.80
C ASP A 108 -12.12 1.13 13.32
N GLU A 109 -13.02 0.86 14.26
CA GLU A 109 -14.41 0.49 13.97
C GLU A 109 -15.21 1.59 13.26
N ASP A 110 -14.82 2.86 13.45
CA ASP A 110 -15.45 4.03 12.82
C ASP A 110 -14.81 4.38 11.46
N GLY A 111 -13.73 3.70 11.10
CA GLY A 111 -13.05 3.80 9.81
C GLY A 111 -11.64 4.36 9.94
N PHE A 112 -11.26 5.28 9.06
CA PHE A 112 -9.91 5.85 9.09
C PHE A 112 -9.73 6.78 10.28
N ALA A 113 -8.66 6.56 11.05
CA ALA A 113 -8.33 7.33 12.25
C ALA A 113 -7.05 8.17 12.03
N PRO A 114 -7.09 9.21 11.18
CA PRO A 114 -5.89 10.01 10.86
C PRO A 114 -5.36 10.79 12.06
N GLU A 115 -6.18 11.03 13.08
CA GLU A 115 -5.81 11.75 14.31
C GLU A 115 -5.05 10.87 15.33
N ALA A 116 -4.96 9.56 15.08
CA ALA A 116 -4.23 8.64 15.93
C ALA A 116 -2.79 8.46 15.44
N SER A 117 -1.88 8.16 16.37
CA SER A 117 -0.54 7.69 16.00
C SER A 117 -0.61 6.29 15.37
N ALA A 118 0.36 6.01 14.52
CA ALA A 118 0.47 4.74 13.83
C ALA A 118 1.94 4.39 13.60
N PRO A 119 2.30 3.10 13.52
CA PRO A 119 3.69 2.71 13.38
C PRO A 119 4.21 2.97 11.97
N LEU A 120 5.47 3.39 11.84
CA LEU A 120 6.22 3.22 10.61
C LEU A 120 6.46 1.72 10.39
N ILE A 121 6.34 1.25 9.16
CA ILE A 121 6.79 -0.09 8.78
C ILE A 121 8.07 -0.02 7.95
N ARG A 122 8.91 -1.03 8.04
CA ARG A 122 10.14 -1.15 7.26
C ARG A 122 10.25 -2.55 6.67
N ARG A 123 10.69 -2.62 5.42
CA ARG A 123 11.00 -3.89 4.77
C ARG A 123 12.40 -4.35 5.18
N GLU A 124 12.49 -5.57 5.71
CA GLU A 124 13.76 -6.25 5.98
C GLU A 124 13.75 -7.62 5.32
N GLY A 125 14.50 -7.77 4.23
CA GLY A 125 14.43 -8.95 3.38
C GLY A 125 13.01 -9.20 2.88
N ASP A 126 12.45 -10.36 3.25
CA ASP A 126 11.10 -10.77 2.87
C ASP A 126 10.01 -10.48 3.91
N GLU A 127 10.34 -9.73 4.97
CA GLU A 127 9.42 -9.44 6.08
C GLU A 127 9.16 -7.94 6.25
N TRP A 128 8.00 -7.62 6.79
CA TRP A 128 7.69 -6.28 7.30
C TRP A 128 7.89 -6.25 8.80
N ILE A 129 8.64 -5.28 9.28
CA ILE A 129 8.85 -5.03 10.70
C ILE A 129 8.31 -3.65 11.10
N LEU A 130 8.06 -3.48 12.40
CA LEU A 130 7.72 -2.17 12.97
C LEU A 130 8.99 -1.32 13.16
N GLY A 131 8.87 -0.04 12.83
CA GLY A 131 9.87 0.99 13.07
C GLY A 131 9.45 1.93 14.20
N ALA A 132 9.64 3.24 13.99
CA ALA A 132 9.24 4.27 14.93
C ALA A 132 7.72 4.48 14.96
N GLU A 133 7.19 5.04 16.05
CA GLU A 133 5.82 5.54 16.09
C GLU A 133 5.74 6.88 15.36
N LEU A 134 4.81 7.00 14.42
CA LEU A 134 4.58 8.24 13.66
C LEU A 134 3.54 9.10 14.37
N PRO A 135 3.68 10.44 14.31
CA PRO A 135 2.62 11.32 14.74
C PRO A 135 1.38 11.13 13.85
N ALA A 136 0.24 11.56 14.38
CA ALA A 136 -1.01 11.60 13.64
C ALA A 136 -0.90 12.41 12.32
N GLY A 137 -1.67 12.02 11.32
CA GLY A 137 -1.84 12.78 10.08
C GLY A 137 -0.63 12.75 9.14
N VAL A 138 0.10 11.65 9.08
CA VAL A 138 1.14 11.46 8.05
C VAL A 138 0.53 11.65 6.66
N THR A 139 1.17 12.47 5.83
CA THR A 139 0.73 12.71 4.44
C THR A 139 1.81 12.39 3.42
N SER A 140 3.08 12.41 3.83
CA SER A 140 4.22 12.06 3.00
C SER A 140 5.40 11.66 3.87
N LEU A 141 6.25 10.79 3.34
CA LEU A 141 7.60 10.55 3.84
C LEU A 141 8.61 10.99 2.79
N SER A 142 9.77 11.47 3.22
CA SER A 142 10.88 11.83 2.32
C SER A 142 12.20 11.63 3.03
N THR A 143 13.26 11.40 2.26
CA THR A 143 14.64 11.22 2.72
C THR A 143 15.57 12.23 2.09
#